data_AF-A0A0H3FJP0-F1
#
_entry.id   AF-A0A0H3FJP0-F1
#
_cell.length_a   1.000
_cell.length_b   1.000
_cell.length_c   1.000
_cell.angle_alpha   90.00
_cell.angle_beta   90.00
_cell.angle_gamma   90.00
#
_symmetry.space_group_name_H-M   'P 1'
#
loop_
_entity.id
_entity.type
_entity.pdbx_description
1 polymer ?
#
loop_
_entity_poly.entity_id
_entity_poly.type
_entity_poly.pdbx_seq_one_letter_code
_entity_poly.pdbx_strand_id
1 'polypeptide(L)'
;MASGKPYWNGRQVTCCCPAYDFPHRFSGGRCNGYHMAKTCFDNRVGCQNCTCLHAGGCDVVNETESPAECQFVLDFCSEYQIDLRR
;
A
#
# COMPACT_ATOMS: atom_id res chain seq x y z
N MET A 1 17.90 -6.60 2.48
CA MET A 1 17.49 -6.62 1.06
C MET A 1 16.65 -5.38 0.82
N ALA A 2 17.02 -4.54 -0.15
CA ALA A 2 16.41 -3.23 -0.33
C ALA A 2 14.94 -3.36 -0.73
N SER A 3 14.04 -2.95 0.16
CA SER A 3 12.62 -2.79 -0.12
C SER A 3 12.46 -1.73 -1.23
N GLY A 4 12.39 -2.16 -2.47
CA GLY A 4 12.19 -1.26 -3.60
C GLY A 4 10.84 -0.54 -3.46
N LYS A 5 10.81 0.76 -3.78
CA LYS A 5 9.54 1.47 -3.92
C LYS A 5 8.74 0.84 -5.05
N PRO A 6 7.40 0.72 -4.95
CA PRO A 6 6.59 0.32 -6.09
C PRO A 6 6.81 1.29 -7.27
N TYR A 7 6.84 0.76 -8.49
CA TYR A 7 7.11 1.53 -9.70
C TYR A 7 6.30 1.04 -10.90
N TRP A 8 6.05 1.94 -11.86
CA TRP A 8 5.44 1.60 -13.14
C TRP A 8 6.48 1.00 -14.09
N ASN A 9 6.24 -0.19 -14.63
CA ASN A 9 7.17 -0.87 -15.56
C ASN A 9 6.82 -0.69 -17.04
N GLY A 10 5.91 0.25 -17.38
CA GLY A 10 5.39 0.44 -18.73
C GLY A 10 4.09 -0.34 -19.01
N ARG A 11 3.73 -1.31 -18.17
CA ARG A 11 2.54 -2.16 -18.36
C ARG A 11 1.68 -2.32 -17.10
N GLN A 12 2.31 -2.36 -15.93
CA GLN A 12 1.64 -2.49 -14.63
C GLN A 12 2.50 -1.87 -13.53
N VAL A 13 1.90 -1.61 -12.38
CA VAL A 13 2.66 -1.32 -11.16
C VAL A 13 3.28 -2.60 -10.62
N THR A 14 4.61 -2.57 -10.48
CA THR A 14 5.40 -3.61 -9.85
C THR A 14 5.71 -3.21 -8.41
N CYS A 15 5.34 -4.05 -7.46
CA CYS A 15 5.63 -3.91 -6.04
C CYS A 15 6.87 -4.75 -5.68
N CYS A 16 7.69 -4.22 -4.77
CA CYS A 16 8.85 -4.91 -4.21
C CYS A 16 8.73 -5.06 -2.68
N CYS A 17 7.49 -5.14 -2.18
CA CYS A 17 7.25 -5.37 -0.76
C CYS A 17 7.68 -6.79 -0.34
N PRO A 18 7.94 -7.03 0.96
CA PRO A 18 8.42 -8.32 1.44
C PRO A 18 7.36 -9.44 1.44
N ALA A 19 6.18 -9.22 0.84
CA ALA A 19 5.20 -10.28 0.63
C ALA A 19 5.74 -11.42 -0.26
N TYR A 20 6.73 -11.10 -1.12
CA TYR A 20 7.46 -12.03 -1.97
C TYR A 20 8.94 -11.64 -2.07
N ASP A 21 9.82 -12.62 -2.29
CA ASP A 21 11.26 -12.39 -2.47
C ASP A 21 11.63 -11.86 -3.87
N PHE A 22 10.63 -11.59 -4.72
CA PHE A 22 10.79 -11.11 -6.09
C PHE A 22 9.83 -9.93 -6.41
N PRO A 23 10.19 -9.05 -7.36
CA PRO A 23 9.29 -8.00 -7.84
C PRO A 23 8.02 -8.61 -8.43
N HIS A 24 6.86 -8.19 -7.94
CA HIS A 24 5.56 -8.79 -8.27
C HIS A 24 4.55 -7.71 -8.67
N ARG A 25 3.43 -8.11 -9.27
CA ARG A 25 2.34 -7.18 -9.57
C ARG A 25 1.75 -6.62 -8.28
N PHE A 26 1.58 -5.31 -8.19
CA PHE A 26 0.85 -4.68 -7.09
C PHE A 26 -0.60 -5.21 -7.06
N SER A 27 -1.16 -5.46 -5.88
CA SER A 27 -2.45 -6.16 -5.66
C SER A 27 -2.49 -7.66 -6.05
N GLY A 28 -1.33 -8.28 -6.30
CA GLY A 28 -1.24 -9.70 -6.65
C GLY A 28 -1.05 -10.63 -5.45
N GLY A 29 -1.95 -11.60 -5.25
CA GLY A 29 -1.80 -12.68 -4.28
C GLY A 29 -1.69 -12.17 -2.83
N ARG A 30 -0.51 -12.31 -2.20
CA ARG A 30 -0.21 -11.85 -0.83
C ARG A 30 0.05 -10.35 -0.73
N CYS A 31 0.28 -9.66 -1.85
CA CYS A 31 0.41 -8.21 -1.88
C CYS A 31 -0.98 -7.58 -1.96
N ASN A 32 -1.49 -7.06 -0.84
CA ASN A 32 -2.80 -6.42 -0.74
C ASN A 32 -2.72 -4.89 -0.55
N GLY A 33 -1.53 -4.30 -0.58
CA GLY A 33 -1.31 -2.88 -0.32
C GLY A 33 -0.95 -2.52 1.13
N TYR A 34 -0.98 -3.47 2.07
CA TYR A 34 -0.60 -3.24 3.47
C TYR A 34 0.77 -2.57 3.62
N HIS A 35 1.79 -3.11 2.96
CA HIS A 35 3.14 -2.56 3.04
C HIS A 35 3.23 -1.13 2.47
N MET A 36 2.35 -0.78 1.54
CA MET A 36 2.28 0.57 1.01
C MET A 36 1.69 1.53 2.03
N ALA A 37 0.57 1.16 2.66
CA ALA A 37 -0.01 1.91 3.77
C ALA A 37 0.97 2.04 4.94
N LYS A 38 1.68 0.96 5.30
CA LYS A 38 2.72 0.97 6.33
C LYS A 38 3.87 1.92 6.00
N THR A 39 4.37 1.88 4.76
CA THR A 39 5.44 2.78 4.30
C THR A 39 5.00 4.24 4.34
N CYS A 40 3.76 4.50 3.93
CA CYS A 40 3.11 5.81 3.98
C CYS A 40 3.02 6.34 5.42
N PHE A 41 2.57 5.50 6.36
CA PHE A 41 2.52 5.80 7.79
C PHE A 41 3.91 6.04 8.40
N ASP A 42 4.86 5.13 8.19
CA ASP A 42 6.22 5.20 8.75
C ASP A 42 6.96 6.47 8.29
N ASN A 43 6.75 6.89 7.04
CA ASN A 43 7.37 8.10 6.47
C ASN A 43 6.49 9.36 6.61
N ARG A 44 5.29 9.24 7.20
CA ARG A 44 4.29 10.32 7.34
C ARG A 44 3.93 11.03 6.02
N VAL A 45 3.92 10.29 4.92
CA VAL A 45 3.66 10.83 3.57
C VAL A 45 2.19 10.68 3.24
N GLY A 46 1.36 11.72 3.43
CA GLY A 46 -0.06 11.67 3.06
C GLY A 46 -1.01 11.17 4.16
N CYS A 47 -0.50 10.63 5.27
CA CYS A 47 -1.34 10.27 6.43
C CYS A 47 -1.76 11.45 7.31
N GLN A 48 -1.19 12.65 7.15
CA GLN A 48 -1.36 13.76 8.13
C GLN A 48 -2.81 14.19 8.36
N ASN A 49 -3.67 14.02 7.35
CA ASN A 49 -5.10 14.33 7.42
C ASN A 49 -5.99 13.08 7.35
N CYS A 50 -5.43 11.89 7.57
CA CYS A 50 -6.19 10.64 7.52
C CYS A 50 -7.01 10.48 8.79
N THR A 51 -8.32 10.21 8.66
CA THR A 51 -9.21 9.96 9.81
C THR A 51 -8.80 8.71 10.61
N CYS A 52 -8.21 7.73 9.93
CA CYS A 52 -7.69 6.49 10.53
C CYS A 52 -6.28 6.68 11.12
N LEU A 53 -5.73 7.91 11.13
CA LEU A 53 -4.53 8.26 11.88
C LEU A 53 -4.94 8.85 13.23
N HIS A 54 -4.84 8.06 14.29
CA HIS A 54 -5.17 8.46 15.65
C HIS A 54 -3.97 8.25 16.59
N ALA A 55 -4.09 8.65 17.86
CA ALA A 55 -3.01 8.50 18.84
C ALA A 55 -2.52 7.06 19.02
N GLY A 56 -3.33 6.07 18.64
CA GLY A 56 -3.00 4.64 18.63
C GLY A 56 -2.36 4.13 17.34
N GLY A 57 -2.12 4.97 16.34
CA GLY A 57 -1.48 4.61 15.07
C GLY A 57 -2.42 4.69 13.88
N CYS A 58 -2.16 3.85 12.88
CA CYS A 58 -2.97 3.70 11.67
C CYS A 58 -3.73 2.38 11.74
N ASP A 59 -5.05 2.40 11.56
CA ASP A 59 -5.90 1.20 11.62
C ASP A 59 -5.46 0.09 10.66
N VAL A 60 -4.98 0.45 9.47
CA VAL A 60 -4.44 -0.51 8.50
C VAL A 60 -3.15 -1.15 9.02
N VAL A 61 -2.28 -0.38 9.67
CA VAL A 61 -1.01 -0.88 10.24
C VAL A 61 -1.26 -1.74 11.46
N ASN A 62 -2.30 -1.38 12.24
CA ASN A 62 -2.80 -2.12 13.40
C ASN A 62 -3.69 -3.32 13.01
N GLU A 63 -3.86 -3.58 11.72
CA GLU A 63 -4.66 -4.69 11.19
C GLU A 63 -6.15 -4.66 11.61
N THR A 64 -6.67 -3.49 12.00
CA THR A 64 -8.10 -3.27 12.33
C THR A 64 -8.93 -2.85 11.11
N GLU A 65 -8.28 -2.36 10.06
CA GLU A 65 -8.89 -1.99 8.78
C GLU A 65 -8.15 -2.67 7.61
N SER A 66 -8.89 -3.03 6.56
CA SER A 66 -8.28 -3.60 5.36
C SER A 66 -7.47 -2.55 4.60
N PRO A 67 -6.30 -2.88 4.03
CA PRO A 67 -5.59 -1.96 3.14
C PRO A 67 -6.41 -1.52 1.91
N ALA A 68 -7.44 -2.29 1.54
CA ALA A 68 -8.38 -1.95 0.47
C ALA A 68 -9.39 -0.85 0.86
N GLU A 69 -9.42 -0.43 2.14
CA GLU A 69 -10.23 0.67 2.65
C GLU A 69 -9.37 1.93 2.90
N CYS A 70 -8.05 1.79 2.88
CA CYS A 70 -7.11 2.89 3.06
C CYS A 70 -7.18 3.88 1.90
N GLN A 71 -7.53 5.15 2.18
CA GLN A 71 -7.62 6.19 1.15
C GLN A 71 -6.33 6.35 0.34
N PHE A 72 -5.17 6.33 1.00
CA PHE A 72 -3.87 6.41 0.32
C PHE A 72 -3.65 5.24 -0.67
N VAL A 73 -4.10 4.04 -0.31
CA VAL A 73 -3.99 2.86 -1.18
C VAL A 73 -4.97 2.96 -2.35
N LEU A 74 -6.19 3.41 -2.08
CA LEU A 74 -7.22 3.61 -3.09
C LEU A 74 -6.84 4.69 -4.10
N ASP A 75 -6.30 5.83 -3.65
CA ASP A 75 -5.85 6.91 -4.50
C ASP A 75 -4.74 6.44 -5.44
N PHE A 76 -3.76 5.70 -4.92
CA PHE A 76 -2.71 5.09 -5.72
C PHE A 76 -3.28 4.08 -6.73
N CYS A 77 -4.22 3.23 -6.31
CA CYS A 77 -4.84 2.29 -7.23
C CYS A 77 -5.63 3.01 -8.33
N SER A 78 -6.30 4.10 -8.00
CA SER A 78 -7.02 4.94 -8.96
C SER A 78 -6.06 5.61 -9.96
N GLU A 79 -4.96 6.19 -9.49
CA GLU A 79 -3.96 6.86 -10.32
C GLU A 79 -3.35 5.90 -11.36
N TYR A 80 -3.07 4.66 -10.95
CA TYR A 80 -2.45 3.64 -11.79
C TYR A 80 -3.43 2.63 -12.41
N GLN A 81 -4.74 2.89 -12.32
CA GLN A 81 -5.80 2.02 -12.86
C GLN A 81 -5.68 0.54 -12.43
N ILE A 82 -5.46 0.33 -11.14
CA ILE A 82 -5.32 -1.00 -10.52
C ILE A 82 -6.66 -1.42 -9.92
N ASP A 83 -7.19 -2.56 -10.35
CA ASP A 83 -8.33 -3.20 -9.70
C ASP A 83 -7.91 -3.97 -8.44
N LEU A 84 -8.17 -3.40 -7.26
CA LEU A 84 -8.11 -4.13 -6.01
C LEU A 84 -9.29 -5.12 -5.95
N ARG A 85 -8.99 -6.42 -5.89
CA ARG A 85 -10.01 -7.41 -5.57
C ARG A 85 -10.36 -7.28 -4.09
N ARG A 86 -11.59 -6.83 -3.82
CA ARG A 86 -12.21 -6.83 -2.49
C ARG A 86 -12.52 -8.25 -2.05
#